data_AF-A0A1I4AZB2-F1
#
_entry.id   AF-A0A1I4AZB2-F1
#
_cell.length_a   1.000
_cell.length_b   1.000
_cell.length_c   1.000
_cell.angle_alpha   90.00
_cell.angle_beta   90.00
_cell.angle_gamma   90.00
#
_symmetry.space_group_name_H-M   'P 1'
#
loop_
_entity.id
_entity.type
_entity.pdbx_description
1 polymer ?
#
loop_
_entity_poly.entity_id
_entity_poly.type
_entity_poly.pdbx_seq_one_letter_code
_entity_poly.pdbx_strand_id
1 'polypeptide(L)'
;MKKVLISLVKSYQRVISPLFAPSCRYYPTCSNYTVQAIERHGALKGSLMAIARILRCNPFVQGGVDKVPDHFVLKRNPATKNFIYLGEGITVDPDDPEDNKKEIDSILNQYREELKIVDYPVNVVDYLKSMVDVEEQSVAGLSDAYIEMHKTRLLREGYFNTITELEEKLSLRFFKVIKNKKSQPYFYHVHPSPVDKEYESGHSIFCFIDEKIGVLDSNSPKLQEEFILNRGITETDIKGKTARLVDYLLVLKQKSRHNH
;
A
#
# COMPACT_ATOMS: atom_id res chain seq x y z
N MET A 1 10.47 27.88 -20.21
CA MET A 1 11.19 27.66 -18.94
C MET A 1 10.64 26.49 -18.11
N LYS A 2 9.34 26.43 -17.75
CA LYS A 2 8.74 25.30 -16.99
C LYS A 2 9.14 23.91 -17.53
N LYS A 3 8.93 23.68 -18.83
CA LYS A 3 9.23 22.41 -19.52
C LYS A 3 10.70 21.99 -19.40
N VAL A 4 11.64 22.93 -19.46
CA VAL A 4 13.07 22.64 -19.36
C VAL A 4 13.41 22.15 -17.96
N LEU A 5 12.96 22.86 -16.92
CA LEU A 5 13.19 22.46 -15.53
C LEU A 5 12.52 21.11 -15.21
N ILE A 6 11.27 20.91 -15.63
CA ILE A 6 10.58 19.63 -15.46
C ILE A 6 11.33 18.52 -16.19
N SER A 7 11.83 18.77 -17.40
CA SER A 7 12.63 17.78 -18.15
C SER A 7 13.91 17.41 -17.40
N LEU A 8 14.61 18.38 -16.80
CA LEU A 8 15.80 18.10 -15.99
C LEU A 8 15.46 17.23 -14.78
N VAL A 9 14.37 17.53 -14.07
CA VAL A 9 13.91 16.73 -12.93
C VAL A 9 13.51 15.32 -13.37
N LYS A 10 12.80 15.17 -14.50
CA LYS A 10 12.45 13.86 -15.06
C LYS A 10 13.67 13.07 -15.51
N SER A 11 14.68 13.73 -16.09
CA SER A 11 15.97 13.08 -16.42
C SER A 11 16.68 12.59 -15.17
N TYR A 12 16.71 13.39 -14.10
CA TYR A 12 17.22 12.96 -12.79
C TYR A 12 16.45 11.73 -12.26
N GLN A 13 15.12 11.74 -12.34
CA GLN A 13 14.27 10.63 -11.87
C GLN A 13 14.54 9.32 -12.63
N ARG A 14 14.88 9.38 -13.92
CA ARG A 14 15.14 8.18 -14.74
C ARG A 14 16.56 7.66 -14.64
N VAL A 15 17.54 8.55 -14.57
CA VAL A 15 18.97 8.18 -14.71
C VAL A 15 19.65 8.08 -13.34
N ILE A 16 19.36 9.01 -12.45
CA ILE A 16 20.12 9.17 -11.21
C ILE A 16 19.37 8.54 -10.03
N SER A 17 18.06 8.81 -9.92
CA SER A 17 17.25 8.33 -8.79
C SER A 17 17.28 6.80 -8.58
N PRO A 18 17.29 5.94 -9.62
CA PRO A 18 17.34 4.49 -9.44
C PRO A 18 18.66 3.98 -8.83
N LEU A 19 19.72 4.79 -8.87
CA LEU A 19 21.04 4.43 -8.33
C LEU A 19 21.13 4.63 -6.81
N PHE A 20 20.13 5.25 -6.19
CA PHE A 20 20.12 5.55 -4.76
C PHE A 20 18.90 4.93 -4.07
N ALA A 21 19.08 4.52 -2.82
CA ALA A 21 17.97 4.08 -1.99
C ALA A 21 16.96 5.24 -1.77
N PRO A 22 15.64 4.94 -1.65
CA PRO A 22 14.64 5.96 -1.34
C PRO A 22 14.96 6.69 -0.03
N SER A 23 15.28 7.98 -0.13
CA SER A 23 15.73 8.80 1.02
C SER A 23 14.73 9.89 1.43
N CYS A 24 13.73 10.17 0.60
CA CYS A 24 12.73 11.20 0.87
C CYS A 24 11.87 10.80 2.08
N ARG A 25 11.81 11.67 3.10
CA ARG A 25 10.97 11.47 4.30
C ARG A 25 9.49 11.81 4.06
N TYR A 26 9.14 12.16 2.85
CA TYR A 26 8.09 13.11 2.58
C TYR A 26 7.38 12.66 1.31
N TYR A 27 6.04 12.57 1.35
CA TYR A 27 5.20 12.24 0.21
C TYR A 27 4.42 13.48 -0.27
N PRO A 28 4.36 13.76 -1.59
CA PRO A 28 5.16 13.15 -2.64
C PRO A 28 6.66 13.39 -2.44
N THR A 29 7.50 12.56 -3.07
CA THR A 29 8.97 12.70 -3.03
C THR A 29 9.41 14.09 -3.46
N CYS A 30 10.59 14.56 -3.02
CA CYS A 30 11.05 15.92 -3.34
C CYS A 30 11.09 16.20 -4.85
N SER A 31 11.46 15.22 -5.68
CA SER A 31 11.47 15.34 -7.14
C SER A 31 10.06 15.46 -7.72
N ASN A 32 9.10 14.64 -7.26
CA ASN A 32 7.70 14.75 -7.69
C ASN A 32 7.05 16.04 -7.21
N TYR A 33 7.31 16.46 -5.96
CA TYR A 33 6.89 17.76 -5.43
C TYR A 33 7.45 18.90 -6.30
N THR A 34 8.71 18.81 -6.72
CA THR A 34 9.34 19.82 -7.58
C THR A 34 8.62 19.96 -8.93
N VAL A 35 8.30 18.84 -9.58
CA VAL A 35 7.54 18.85 -10.84
C VAL A 35 6.18 19.51 -10.63
N GLN A 36 5.41 19.05 -9.63
CA GLN A 36 4.09 19.60 -9.32
C GLN A 36 4.13 21.09 -8.97
N ALA A 37 5.14 21.53 -8.21
CA ALA A 37 5.30 22.92 -7.80
C ALA A 37 5.63 23.82 -9.01
N ILE A 38 6.49 23.37 -9.92
CA ILE A 38 6.83 24.13 -11.14
C ILE A 38 5.63 24.20 -12.10
N GLU A 39 4.88 23.10 -12.23
CA GLU A 39 3.67 23.06 -13.04
C GLU A 39 2.63 24.05 -12.54
N ARG A 40 2.31 23.98 -11.23
CA ARG A 40 1.27 24.81 -10.59
C ARG A 40 1.68 26.27 -10.42
N HIS A 41 2.88 26.53 -9.90
CA HIS A 41 3.26 27.88 -9.42
C HIS A 41 4.17 28.66 -10.37
N GLY A 42 4.71 28.05 -11.43
CA GLY A 42 5.73 28.71 -12.26
C GLY A 42 7.13 28.19 -12.03
N ALA A 43 8.04 28.48 -12.98
CA ALA A 43 9.45 28.12 -12.86
C ALA A 43 10.08 28.72 -11.60
N LEU A 44 9.93 30.03 -11.37
CA LEU A 44 10.58 30.71 -10.24
C LEU A 44 10.00 30.26 -8.88
N LYS A 45 8.69 30.47 -8.66
CA LYS A 45 8.02 30.12 -7.40
C LYS A 45 8.09 28.62 -7.12
N GLY A 46 7.87 27.79 -8.13
CA GLY A 46 7.99 26.34 -8.00
C GLY A 46 9.40 25.88 -7.63
N SER A 47 10.44 26.46 -8.22
CA SER A 47 11.83 26.18 -7.85
C SER A 47 12.15 26.62 -6.42
N LEU A 48 11.65 27.78 -5.96
CA LEU A 48 11.84 28.22 -4.57
C LEU A 48 11.15 27.26 -3.58
N MET A 49 9.93 26.82 -3.88
CA MET A 49 9.21 25.81 -3.07
C MET A 49 9.95 24.47 -3.05
N ALA A 50 10.49 24.04 -4.20
CA ALA A 50 11.27 22.81 -4.31
C ALA A 50 12.56 22.86 -3.47
N ILE A 51 13.32 23.95 -3.53
CA ILE A 51 14.53 24.15 -2.73
C ILE A 51 14.18 24.12 -1.23
N ALA A 52 13.16 24.89 -0.82
CA ALA A 52 12.71 24.91 0.57
C ALA A 52 12.26 23.53 1.07
N ARG A 53 11.64 22.73 0.19
CA ARG A 53 11.23 21.34 0.48
C ARG A 53 12.43 20.42 0.66
N ILE A 54 13.42 20.48 -0.25
CA ILE A 54 14.64 19.66 -0.17
C ILE A 54 15.39 19.95 1.13
N LEU A 55 15.55 21.21 1.51
CA LEU A 55 16.22 21.59 2.77
C LEU A 55 15.48 21.07 4.01
N ARG A 56 14.15 21.01 3.97
CA ARG A 56 13.34 20.42 5.06
C ARG A 56 13.39 18.88 5.07
N CYS A 57 13.73 18.24 3.95
CA CYS A 57 13.73 16.79 3.81
C CYS A 57 15.06 16.18 4.25
N ASN A 58 15.31 16.14 5.55
CA ASN A 58 16.53 15.58 6.14
C ASN A 58 16.24 14.38 7.08
N PRO A 59 17.25 13.58 7.46
CA PRO A 59 17.05 12.38 8.28
C PRO A 59 16.42 12.61 9.66
N PHE A 60 16.49 13.82 10.21
CA PHE A 60 16.01 14.16 11.55
C PHE A 60 14.56 14.66 11.58
N VAL A 61 13.88 14.69 10.42
CA VAL A 61 12.46 15.03 10.35
C VAL A 61 11.61 13.76 10.31
N GLN A 62 10.49 13.75 11.05
CA GLN A 62 9.52 12.65 11.03
C GLN A 62 8.95 12.41 9.63
N GLY A 63 8.81 13.48 8.84
CA GLY A 63 8.30 13.36 7.47
C GLY A 63 6.77 13.42 7.38
N GLY A 64 6.22 12.65 6.43
CA GLY A 64 4.77 12.50 6.19
C GLY A 64 4.27 13.13 4.89
N VAL A 65 2.98 13.42 4.80
CA VAL A 65 2.37 14.03 3.61
C VAL A 65 2.55 15.56 3.64
N ASP A 66 2.93 16.14 2.50
CA ASP A 66 3.01 17.59 2.24
C ASP A 66 2.83 17.76 0.72
N LYS A 67 1.57 17.69 0.27
CA LYS A 67 1.18 17.93 -1.13
C LYS A 67 1.45 19.39 -1.47
N VAL A 68 1.72 19.70 -2.73
CA VAL A 68 1.88 21.09 -3.19
C VAL A 68 0.56 21.86 -2.90
N PRO A 69 0.60 22.98 -2.16
CA PRO A 69 -0.58 23.80 -1.90
C PRO A 69 -0.98 24.63 -3.14
N ASP A 70 -2.21 25.13 -3.16
CA ASP A 70 -2.72 25.97 -4.28
C ASP A 70 -2.23 27.41 -4.25
N HIS A 71 -1.61 27.83 -3.15
CA HIS A 71 -0.94 29.12 -3.01
C HIS A 71 0.55 28.94 -2.73
N PHE A 72 1.35 29.97 -3.03
CA PHE A 72 2.80 29.93 -2.80
C PHE A 72 3.11 30.00 -1.30
N VAL A 73 3.86 29.01 -0.80
CA VAL A 73 4.37 28.97 0.58
C VAL A 73 5.65 28.14 0.63
N LEU A 74 6.63 28.56 1.42
CA LEU A 74 7.91 27.84 1.59
C LEU A 74 7.89 26.83 2.75
N LYS A 75 6.93 26.99 3.66
CA LYS A 75 6.69 26.09 4.81
C LYS A 75 5.95 24.83 4.38
N ARG A 76 5.85 23.85 5.29
CA ARG A 76 5.05 22.63 5.10
C ARG A 76 3.59 23.01 4.88
N ASN A 77 2.94 22.39 3.91
CA ASN A 77 1.52 22.58 3.67
C ASN A 77 0.73 22.17 4.92
N PRO A 78 0.05 23.11 5.60
CA PRO A 78 -0.73 22.80 6.78
C PRO A 78 -1.93 21.91 6.45
N ALA A 79 -2.52 22.05 5.26
CA ALA A 79 -3.72 21.32 4.87
C ALA A 79 -3.51 19.81 4.82
N THR A 80 -2.32 19.34 4.42
CA THR A 80 -2.05 17.90 4.32
C THR A 80 -1.13 17.39 5.42
N LYS A 81 -0.93 18.16 6.50
CA LYS A 81 0.04 17.82 7.54
C LYS A 81 -0.34 16.54 8.29
N ASN A 82 -1.65 16.33 8.49
CA ASN A 82 -2.22 15.20 9.23
C ASN A 82 -2.58 14.02 8.32
N PHE A 83 -2.42 14.16 7.00
CA PHE A 83 -2.77 13.10 6.06
C PHE A 83 -1.84 11.90 6.30
N ILE A 84 -2.43 10.72 6.20
CA ILE A 84 -1.74 9.43 6.33
C ILE A 84 -1.39 8.96 4.92
N TYR A 85 -0.14 8.59 4.69
CA TYR A 85 0.28 7.95 3.45
C TYR A 85 0.10 6.44 3.58
N LEU A 86 -0.78 5.85 2.77
CA LEU A 86 -1.06 4.41 2.79
C LEU A 86 -0.16 3.60 1.86
N GLY A 87 0.76 4.26 1.15
CA GLY A 87 1.60 3.61 0.13
C GLY A 87 1.08 3.87 -1.28
N GLU A 88 1.93 3.58 -2.27
CA GLU A 88 1.62 3.70 -3.69
C GLU A 88 0.82 4.95 -4.07
N GLY A 89 1.25 6.09 -3.58
CA GLY A 89 0.65 7.37 -3.90
C GLY A 89 -0.74 7.64 -3.33
N ILE A 90 -1.28 6.77 -2.48
CA ILE A 90 -2.57 6.91 -1.79
C ILE A 90 -2.34 7.63 -0.46
N THR A 91 -3.10 8.70 -0.25
CA THR A 91 -3.16 9.44 1.00
C THR A 91 -4.59 9.55 1.50
N VAL A 92 -4.73 9.58 2.82
CA VAL A 92 -6.03 9.70 3.49
C VAL A 92 -5.97 10.87 4.46
N ASP A 93 -6.93 11.79 4.33
CA ASP A 93 -7.26 12.76 5.37
C ASP A 93 -8.17 12.09 6.40
N PRO A 94 -7.72 11.84 7.64
CA PRO A 94 -8.58 11.25 8.66
C PRO A 94 -9.80 12.13 8.99
N ASP A 95 -9.73 13.44 8.71
CA ASP A 95 -10.76 14.40 9.07
C ASP A 95 -11.69 14.76 7.88
N ASP A 96 -11.36 14.35 6.65
CA ASP A 96 -12.15 14.64 5.43
C ASP A 96 -12.46 13.37 4.60
N PRO A 97 -13.58 12.68 4.90
CA PRO A 97 -14.01 11.50 4.15
C PRO A 97 -14.32 11.77 2.66
N GLU A 98 -14.67 13.00 2.27
CA GLU A 98 -15.04 13.32 0.89
C GLU A 98 -13.80 13.53 -0.01
N ASP A 99 -12.70 14.06 0.51
CA ASP A 99 -11.43 14.11 -0.24
C ASP A 99 -10.89 12.70 -0.52
N ASN A 100 -10.93 11.82 0.50
CA ASN A 100 -10.53 10.42 0.37
C ASN A 100 -11.32 9.70 -0.73
N LYS A 101 -12.63 9.97 -0.78
CA LYS A 101 -13.51 9.43 -1.82
C LYS A 101 -13.06 9.83 -3.21
N LYS A 102 -12.69 11.09 -3.44
CA LYS A 102 -12.21 11.58 -4.75
C LYS A 102 -10.87 10.97 -5.13
N GLU A 103 -9.96 10.82 -4.17
CA GLU A 103 -8.65 10.21 -4.40
C GLU A 103 -8.80 8.75 -4.85
N ILE A 104 -9.67 7.98 -4.18
CA ILE A 104 -10.00 6.60 -4.57
C ILE A 104 -10.64 6.56 -5.97
N ASP A 105 -11.59 7.45 -6.26
CA ASP A 105 -12.27 7.50 -7.58
C ASP A 105 -11.29 7.81 -8.72
N SER A 106 -10.30 8.68 -8.48
CA SER A 106 -9.24 8.97 -9.44
C SER A 106 -8.41 7.74 -9.77
N ILE A 107 -8.07 6.94 -8.76
CA ILE A 107 -7.25 5.73 -8.92
C ILE A 107 -8.07 4.63 -9.61
N LEU A 108 -9.33 4.44 -9.21
CA LEU A 108 -10.27 3.54 -9.88
C LEU A 108 -10.37 3.83 -11.37
N ASN A 109 -10.53 5.11 -11.75
CA ASN A 109 -10.59 5.51 -13.14
C ASN A 109 -9.28 5.28 -13.89
N GLN A 110 -8.14 5.50 -13.23
CA GLN A 110 -6.83 5.25 -13.82
C GLN A 110 -6.62 3.78 -14.19
N TYR A 111 -7.06 2.85 -13.33
CA TYR A 111 -6.82 1.41 -13.51
C TYR A 111 -8.05 0.62 -13.94
N ARG A 112 -9.09 1.30 -14.45
CA ARG A 112 -10.40 0.72 -14.75
C ARG A 112 -10.32 -0.57 -15.58
N GLU A 113 -9.51 -0.57 -16.63
CA GLU A 113 -9.37 -1.71 -17.56
C GLU A 113 -8.58 -2.89 -16.97
N GLU A 114 -7.85 -2.66 -15.87
CA GLU A 114 -7.09 -3.70 -15.16
C GLU A 114 -7.87 -4.29 -13.97
N LEU A 115 -9.04 -3.71 -13.62
CA LEU A 115 -9.85 -4.18 -12.51
C LEU A 115 -10.47 -5.54 -12.82
N LYS A 116 -10.20 -6.52 -11.96
CA LYS A 116 -10.90 -7.80 -11.96
C LYS A 116 -12.13 -7.71 -11.05
N ILE A 117 -13.28 -7.40 -11.64
CA ILE A 117 -14.56 -7.34 -10.93
C ILE A 117 -15.20 -8.73 -10.90
N VAL A 118 -15.63 -9.17 -9.71
CA VAL A 118 -16.30 -10.46 -9.49
C VAL A 118 -17.69 -10.25 -8.90
N ASP A 119 -18.64 -11.11 -9.27
CA ASP A 119 -20.06 -10.97 -8.88
C ASP A 119 -20.32 -11.25 -7.39
N TYR A 120 -19.46 -12.05 -6.75
CA TYR A 120 -19.59 -12.41 -5.35
C TYR A 120 -18.20 -12.55 -4.69
N PRO A 121 -18.10 -12.30 -3.37
CA PRO A 121 -16.86 -12.54 -2.65
C PRO A 121 -16.50 -14.02 -2.70
N VAL A 122 -15.33 -14.33 -3.27
CA VAL A 122 -14.78 -15.68 -3.29
C VAL A 122 -14.41 -16.10 -1.87
N ASN A 123 -14.75 -17.33 -1.48
CA ASN A 123 -14.28 -17.91 -0.22
C ASN A 123 -12.74 -17.84 -0.18
N VAL A 124 -12.21 -17.15 0.83
CA VAL A 124 -10.77 -16.82 0.93
C VAL A 124 -9.92 -18.08 1.03
N VAL A 125 -10.33 -19.04 1.85
CA VAL A 125 -9.58 -20.28 2.10
C VAL A 125 -9.59 -21.17 0.88
N ASP A 126 -10.76 -21.35 0.25
CA ASP A 126 -10.89 -22.16 -0.97
C ASP A 126 -10.08 -21.54 -2.11
N TYR A 127 -10.09 -20.20 -2.20
CA TYR A 127 -9.29 -19.49 -3.19
C TYR A 127 -7.78 -19.69 -2.95
N LEU A 128 -7.31 -19.55 -1.71
CA LEU A 128 -5.90 -19.84 -1.37
C LEU A 128 -5.53 -21.28 -1.75
N LYS A 129 -6.37 -22.25 -1.40
CA LYS A 129 -6.19 -23.67 -1.73
C LYS A 129 -6.23 -23.94 -3.24
N SER A 130 -6.93 -23.12 -4.02
CA SER A 130 -6.89 -23.20 -5.48
C SER A 130 -5.54 -22.77 -6.04
N MET A 131 -4.87 -21.79 -5.41
CA MET A 131 -3.57 -21.27 -5.85
C MET A 131 -2.39 -22.14 -5.41
N VAL A 132 -2.42 -22.62 -4.16
CA VAL A 132 -1.32 -23.36 -3.53
C VAL A 132 -1.85 -24.48 -2.65
N ASP A 133 -1.01 -25.47 -2.35
CA ASP A 133 -1.36 -26.48 -1.35
C ASP A 133 -0.84 -26.00 0.01
N VAL A 134 -1.68 -26.11 1.03
CA VAL A 134 -1.43 -25.53 2.36
C VAL A 134 -1.74 -26.53 3.46
N GLU A 135 -0.99 -26.41 4.53
CA GLU A 135 -1.21 -27.10 5.79
C GLU A 135 -1.67 -26.08 6.84
N GLU A 136 -2.81 -26.32 7.47
CA GLU A 136 -3.30 -25.44 8.53
C GLU A 136 -2.48 -25.62 9.80
N GLN A 137 -2.10 -24.50 10.39
CA GLN A 137 -1.31 -24.40 11.60
C GLN A 137 -2.15 -23.76 12.70
N SER A 138 -1.82 -24.02 13.96
CA SER A 138 -2.55 -23.44 15.08
C SER A 138 -2.28 -21.94 15.19
N VAL A 139 -3.35 -21.13 15.23
CA VAL A 139 -3.26 -19.69 15.52
C VAL A 139 -2.76 -19.44 16.95
N ALA A 140 -2.96 -20.39 17.87
CA ALA A 140 -2.38 -20.31 19.22
C ALA A 140 -0.85 -20.40 19.24
N GLY A 141 -0.23 -20.79 18.12
CA GLY A 141 1.22 -20.73 17.95
C GLY A 141 1.77 -19.32 17.67
N LEU A 142 0.90 -18.35 17.37
CA LEU A 142 1.31 -16.96 17.12
C LEU A 142 1.37 -16.18 18.43
N SER A 143 2.31 -15.23 18.53
CA SER A 143 2.38 -14.36 19.71
C SER A 143 1.15 -13.45 19.81
N ASP A 144 0.67 -13.22 21.03
CA ASP A 144 -0.45 -12.30 21.29
C ASP A 144 -0.15 -10.90 20.75
N ALA A 145 1.10 -10.44 20.88
CA ALA A 145 1.53 -9.15 20.34
C ALA A 145 1.35 -9.04 18.83
N TYR A 146 1.61 -10.12 18.09
CA TYR A 146 1.43 -10.17 16.64
C TYR A 146 -0.06 -10.17 16.25
N ILE A 147 -0.89 -10.92 16.98
CA ILE A 147 -2.34 -10.93 16.77
C ILE A 147 -2.93 -9.55 17.05
N GLU A 148 -2.60 -8.95 18.19
CA GLU A 148 -3.10 -7.63 18.60
C GLU A 148 -2.64 -6.50 17.66
N MET A 149 -1.43 -6.60 17.10
CA MET A 149 -0.97 -5.69 16.04
C MET A 149 -1.92 -5.71 14.83
N HIS A 150 -2.31 -6.90 14.36
CA HIS A 150 -3.23 -7.03 13.23
C HIS A 150 -4.65 -6.61 13.60
N LYS A 151 -5.16 -6.94 14.79
CA LYS A 151 -6.49 -6.44 15.24
C LYS A 151 -6.55 -4.92 15.28
N THR A 152 -5.51 -4.28 15.84
CA THR A 152 -5.38 -2.82 15.90
C THR A 152 -5.35 -2.22 14.49
N ARG A 153 -4.61 -2.86 13.57
CA ARG A 153 -4.56 -2.45 12.16
C ARG A 153 -5.94 -2.53 11.51
N LEU A 154 -6.68 -3.62 11.71
CA LEU A 154 -8.01 -3.83 11.13
C LEU A 154 -9.04 -2.80 11.62
N LEU A 155 -9.00 -2.42 12.90
CA LEU A 155 -9.82 -1.34 13.44
C LEU A 155 -9.45 0.00 12.82
N ARG A 156 -8.15 0.30 12.74
CA ARG A 156 -7.65 1.57 12.17
C ARG A 156 -7.98 1.71 10.69
N GLU A 157 -7.93 0.62 9.93
CA GLU A 157 -8.23 0.59 8.49
C GLU A 157 -9.74 0.53 8.22
N GLY A 158 -10.57 0.46 9.26
CA GLY A 158 -12.04 0.49 9.12
C GLY A 158 -12.63 -0.82 8.61
N TYR A 159 -11.90 -1.93 8.72
CA TYR A 159 -12.46 -3.27 8.47
C TYR A 159 -13.53 -3.63 9.51
N PHE A 160 -13.40 -3.10 10.73
CA PHE A 160 -14.37 -3.21 11.81
C PHE A 160 -14.54 -1.86 12.50
N ASN A 161 -15.76 -1.56 12.97
CA ASN A 161 -16.06 -0.27 13.59
C ASN A 161 -15.85 -0.28 15.10
N THR A 162 -15.95 -1.45 15.73
CA THR A 162 -15.80 -1.60 17.19
C THR A 162 -14.96 -2.84 17.52
N ILE A 163 -14.34 -2.83 18.70
CA ILE A 163 -13.59 -3.97 19.21
C ILE A 163 -14.50 -5.20 19.35
N THR A 164 -15.72 -5.02 19.86
CA THR A 164 -16.70 -6.10 19.98
C THR A 164 -17.07 -6.70 18.62
N GLU A 165 -17.33 -5.87 17.62
CA GLU A 165 -17.60 -6.35 16.26
C GLU A 165 -16.43 -7.15 15.70
N LEU A 166 -15.20 -6.66 15.92
CA LEU A 166 -13.99 -7.37 15.53
C LEU A 166 -13.92 -8.73 16.23
N GLU A 167 -14.04 -8.79 17.56
CA GLU A 167 -13.93 -10.03 18.32
C GLU A 167 -14.98 -11.07 17.94
N GLU A 168 -16.21 -10.66 17.61
CA GLU A 168 -17.28 -11.54 17.18
C GLU A 168 -17.12 -12.05 15.74
N LYS A 169 -16.59 -11.23 14.84
CA LYS A 169 -16.62 -11.51 13.40
C LYS A 169 -15.30 -12.02 12.83
N LEU A 170 -14.19 -11.75 13.50
CA LEU A 170 -12.85 -12.12 13.07
C LEU A 170 -12.71 -13.66 13.07
N SER A 171 -12.29 -14.22 11.94
CA SER A 171 -12.11 -15.66 11.74
C SER A 171 -10.69 -15.89 11.23
N LEU A 172 -9.73 -15.83 12.16
CA LEU A 172 -8.31 -15.93 11.88
C LEU A 172 -7.91 -17.37 11.56
N ARG A 173 -7.12 -17.54 10.50
CA ARG A 173 -6.51 -18.82 10.13
C ARG A 173 -5.06 -18.64 9.75
N PHE A 174 -4.24 -19.62 10.10
CA PHE A 174 -2.81 -19.60 9.85
C PHE A 174 -2.42 -20.83 9.04
N PHE A 175 -1.71 -20.62 7.94
CA PHE A 175 -1.34 -21.67 7.01
C PHE A 175 0.15 -21.65 6.71
N LYS A 176 0.73 -22.85 6.60
CA LYS A 176 2.05 -23.08 6.00
C LYS A 176 1.84 -23.56 4.56
N VAL A 177 2.53 -22.96 3.60
CA VAL A 177 2.45 -23.39 2.20
C VAL A 177 3.35 -24.61 2.01
N ILE A 178 2.78 -25.68 1.46
CA ILE A 178 3.51 -26.90 1.15
C ILE A 178 4.33 -26.66 -0.11
N LYS A 179 5.64 -26.86 -0.05
CA LYS A 179 6.54 -26.70 -1.19
C LYS A 179 6.37 -27.84 -2.19
N ASN A 180 5.84 -27.54 -3.36
CA ASN A 180 5.65 -28.49 -4.45
C ASN A 180 5.62 -27.76 -5.81
N LYS A 181 5.35 -28.49 -6.90
CA LYS A 181 5.32 -27.92 -8.26
C LYS A 181 4.35 -26.73 -8.41
N LYS A 182 3.20 -26.77 -7.71
CA LYS A 182 2.15 -25.74 -7.77
C LYS A 182 2.58 -24.47 -7.03
N SER A 183 3.20 -24.61 -5.87
CA SER A 183 3.61 -23.47 -5.01
C SER A 183 5.02 -22.94 -5.31
N GLN A 184 5.84 -23.69 -6.04
CA GLN A 184 7.22 -23.33 -6.39
C GLN A 184 7.41 -21.88 -6.87
N PRO A 185 6.52 -21.29 -7.71
CA PRO A 185 6.71 -19.91 -8.19
C PRO A 185 6.68 -18.84 -7.10
N TYR A 186 6.17 -19.15 -5.90
CA TYR A 186 6.02 -18.23 -4.78
C TYR A 186 7.17 -18.31 -3.77
N PHE A 187 8.05 -19.31 -3.88
CA PHE A 187 9.23 -19.47 -3.02
C PHE A 187 10.43 -18.61 -3.48
N TYR A 188 10.20 -17.65 -4.37
CA TYR A 188 11.19 -16.68 -4.81
C TYR A 188 11.03 -15.40 -4.00
N HIS A 189 12.14 -14.87 -3.44
CA HIS A 189 12.15 -13.67 -2.58
C HIS A 189 11.22 -13.75 -1.37
N VAL A 190 11.22 -14.90 -0.69
CA VAL A 190 10.50 -15.06 0.58
C VAL A 190 11.24 -14.28 1.67
N HIS A 191 10.53 -13.43 2.38
CA HIS A 191 11.09 -12.63 3.46
C HIS A 191 11.14 -13.41 4.78
N PRO A 192 12.05 -13.04 5.70
CA PRO A 192 11.99 -13.49 7.09
C PRO A 192 10.64 -13.12 7.72
N SER A 193 10.00 -14.09 8.36
CA SER A 193 8.77 -13.86 9.13
C SER A 193 9.09 -13.56 10.60
N PRO A 194 8.37 -12.63 11.25
CA PRO A 194 8.48 -12.44 12.70
C PRO A 194 7.68 -13.47 13.53
N VAL A 195 6.96 -14.38 12.86
CA VAL A 195 5.89 -15.17 13.50
C VAL A 195 6.41 -16.45 14.15
N ASP A 196 7.41 -17.11 13.55
CA ASP A 196 8.05 -18.31 14.12
C ASP A 196 9.44 -18.53 13.47
N LYS A 197 10.39 -19.03 14.28
CA LYS A 197 11.79 -19.29 13.92
C LYS A 197 11.95 -20.16 12.67
N GLU A 198 11.04 -21.11 12.42
CA GLU A 198 11.08 -21.88 11.18
C GLU A 198 10.89 -20.98 9.93
N TYR A 199 10.08 -19.93 10.05
CA TYR A 199 9.77 -18.97 8.99
C TYR A 199 10.73 -17.77 8.96
N GLU A 200 11.46 -17.49 10.05
CA GLU A 200 12.54 -16.48 10.10
C GLU A 200 13.64 -16.75 9.07
N SER A 201 13.84 -18.02 8.70
CA SER A 201 14.84 -18.42 7.69
C SER A 201 14.48 -18.02 6.24
N GLY A 202 13.23 -17.62 5.98
CA GLY A 202 12.76 -17.34 4.61
C GLY A 202 12.67 -18.58 3.71
N HIS A 203 12.79 -19.79 4.24
CA HIS A 203 12.69 -21.03 3.46
C HIS A 203 11.27 -21.60 3.35
N SER A 204 10.37 -21.12 4.19
CA SER A 204 8.96 -21.50 4.24
C SER A 204 8.08 -20.28 4.02
N ILE A 205 6.96 -20.47 3.32
CA ILE A 205 5.94 -19.43 3.17
C ILE A 205 4.82 -19.70 4.16
N PHE A 206 4.33 -18.64 4.81
CA PHE A 206 3.11 -18.68 5.60
C PHE A 206 2.04 -17.75 5.01
N CYS A 207 0.80 -17.99 5.37
CA CYS A 207 -0.32 -17.10 5.13
C CYS A 207 -1.13 -16.95 6.42
N PHE A 208 -1.21 -15.73 6.93
CA PHE A 208 -2.11 -15.37 8.01
C PHE A 208 -3.31 -14.65 7.38
N ILE A 209 -4.50 -15.23 7.51
CA ILE A 209 -5.68 -14.77 6.80
C ILE A 209 -6.86 -14.62 7.75
N ASP A 210 -7.82 -13.78 7.34
CA ASP A 210 -9.18 -13.79 7.86
C ASP A 210 -10.11 -14.29 6.75
N GLU A 211 -11.05 -15.17 7.11
CA GLU A 211 -11.93 -15.84 6.14
C GLU A 211 -12.85 -14.89 5.34
N LYS A 212 -13.12 -13.69 5.86
CA LYS A 212 -13.99 -12.69 5.22
C LYS A 212 -13.18 -11.61 4.51
N ILE A 213 -12.09 -11.16 5.13
CA ILE A 213 -11.29 -10.03 4.66
C ILE A 213 -10.33 -10.48 3.57
N GLY A 214 -9.52 -11.52 3.82
CA GLY A 214 -8.46 -11.94 2.91
C GLY A 214 -7.15 -12.26 3.62
N VAL A 215 -6.04 -12.18 2.87
CA VAL A 215 -4.68 -12.33 3.41
C VAL A 215 -4.32 -11.10 4.23
N LEU A 216 -4.14 -11.28 5.54
CA LEU A 216 -3.71 -10.22 6.46
C LEU A 216 -2.19 -10.05 6.42
N ASP A 217 -1.46 -11.16 6.28
CA ASP A 217 0.00 -11.16 6.20
C ASP A 217 0.53 -12.41 5.48
N SER A 218 1.64 -12.25 4.76
CA SER A 218 2.42 -13.34 4.19
C SER A 218 3.85 -12.88 3.91
N ASN A 219 4.82 -13.74 4.19
CA ASN A 219 6.21 -13.48 3.80
C ASN A 219 6.54 -13.81 2.34
N SER A 220 5.57 -14.16 1.51
CA SER A 220 5.74 -14.23 0.05
C SER A 220 5.01 -13.06 -0.60
N PRO A 221 5.73 -11.97 -0.95
CA PRO A 221 5.12 -10.81 -1.60
C PRO A 221 4.37 -11.20 -2.88
N LYS A 222 4.99 -12.06 -3.70
CA LYS A 222 4.38 -12.53 -4.95
C LYS A 222 3.05 -13.27 -4.73
N LEU A 223 3.00 -14.16 -3.72
CA LEU A 223 1.76 -14.87 -3.41
C LEU A 223 0.67 -13.90 -2.94
N GLN A 224 1.03 -12.95 -2.08
CA GLN A 224 0.10 -11.94 -1.58
C GLN A 224 -0.44 -11.05 -2.72
N GLU A 225 0.44 -10.57 -3.60
CA GLU A 225 0.06 -9.74 -4.75
C GLU A 225 -0.89 -10.50 -5.70
N GLU A 226 -0.52 -11.72 -6.10
CA GLU A 226 -1.35 -12.53 -6.99
C GLU A 226 -2.68 -12.92 -6.32
N PHE A 227 -2.68 -13.21 -5.02
CA PHE A 227 -3.90 -13.50 -4.28
C PHE A 227 -4.86 -12.32 -4.32
N ILE A 228 -4.38 -11.11 -3.99
CA ILE A 228 -5.20 -9.90 -3.93
C ILE A 228 -5.76 -9.58 -5.31
N LEU A 229 -4.92 -9.55 -6.34
CA LEU A 229 -5.34 -9.16 -7.69
C LEU A 229 -6.25 -10.19 -8.35
N ASN A 230 -5.94 -11.48 -8.21
CA ASN A 230 -6.67 -12.53 -8.90
C ASN A 230 -7.93 -12.96 -8.16
N ARG A 231 -8.04 -12.75 -6.83
CA ARG A 231 -9.33 -12.89 -6.11
C ARG A 231 -10.35 -11.86 -6.59
N GLY A 232 -9.88 -10.70 -7.06
CA GLY A 232 -10.71 -9.62 -7.56
C GLY A 232 -11.42 -8.85 -6.44
N ILE A 233 -12.25 -7.90 -6.86
CA ILE A 233 -13.07 -7.01 -6.02
C ILE A 233 -14.53 -7.06 -6.49
N THR A 234 -15.48 -6.81 -5.59
CA THR A 234 -16.90 -6.76 -5.97
C THR A 234 -17.36 -5.35 -6.30
N GLU A 235 -18.51 -5.22 -6.98
CA GLU A 235 -19.19 -3.93 -7.16
C GLU A 235 -19.53 -3.26 -5.81
N THR A 236 -19.80 -4.04 -4.76
CA THR A 236 -20.03 -3.50 -3.41
C THR A 236 -18.76 -2.95 -2.80
N ASP A 237 -17.59 -3.56 -3.05
CA ASP A 237 -16.29 -3.04 -2.63
C ASP A 237 -16.01 -1.68 -3.27
N ILE A 238 -16.31 -1.55 -4.57
CA ILE A 238 -16.14 -0.31 -5.34
C ILE A 238 -17.07 0.79 -4.83
N LYS A 239 -18.38 0.50 -4.74
CA LYS A 239 -19.38 1.49 -4.29
C LYS A 239 -19.17 1.90 -2.84
N GLY A 240 -18.82 0.94 -1.98
CA GLY A 240 -18.56 1.15 -0.56
C GLY A 240 -17.19 1.74 -0.24
N LYS A 241 -16.27 1.78 -1.22
CA LYS A 241 -14.87 2.18 -1.04
C LYS A 241 -14.22 1.47 0.14
N THR A 242 -14.43 0.15 0.18
CA THR A 242 -14.02 -0.70 1.29
C THR A 242 -12.49 -0.75 1.42
N ALA A 243 -11.97 -1.08 2.60
CA ALA A 243 -10.53 -1.26 2.78
C ALA A 243 -9.95 -2.34 1.83
N ARG A 244 -10.76 -3.35 1.47
CA ARG A 244 -10.41 -4.33 0.43
C ARG A 244 -10.15 -3.69 -0.93
N LEU A 245 -10.94 -2.69 -1.32
CA LEU A 245 -10.68 -1.94 -2.55
C LEU A 245 -9.34 -1.19 -2.45
N VAL A 246 -9.09 -0.53 -1.32
CA VAL A 246 -7.84 0.22 -1.12
C VAL A 246 -6.63 -0.70 -1.26
N ASP A 247 -6.64 -1.86 -0.60
CA ASP A 247 -5.57 -2.87 -0.69
C ASP A 247 -5.39 -3.37 -2.13
N TYR A 248 -6.49 -3.63 -2.84
CA TYR A 248 -6.45 -4.03 -4.24
C TYR A 248 -5.77 -2.98 -5.13
N LEU A 249 -6.15 -1.71 -4.97
CA LEU A 249 -5.59 -0.60 -5.75
C LEU A 249 -4.13 -0.33 -5.42
N LEU A 250 -3.71 -0.50 -4.16
CA LEU A 250 -2.31 -0.41 -3.75
C LEU A 250 -1.46 -1.44 -4.50
N VAL A 251 -1.87 -2.70 -4.48
CA VAL A 251 -1.16 -3.79 -5.17
C VAL A 251 -1.15 -3.57 -6.68
N LEU A 252 -2.26 -3.15 -7.27
CA LEU A 252 -2.36 -2.93 -8.72
C LEU A 252 -1.38 -1.84 -9.18
N LYS A 253 -1.29 -0.75 -8.42
CA LYS A 253 -0.37 0.35 -8.70
C LYS A 253 1.10 -0.05 -8.54
N GLN A 254 1.42 -0.87 -7.54
CA GLN A 254 2.76 -1.43 -7.38
C GLN A 254 3.15 -2.30 -8.59
N LYS A 255 2.25 -3.17 -9.05
CA LYS A 255 2.47 -4.04 -10.22
C LYS A 255 2.69 -3.25 -11.51
N SER A 256 1.89 -2.21 -11.75
CA SER A 256 2.03 -1.34 -12.94
C SER A 256 3.42 -0.71 -13.04
N ARG A 257 4.05 -0.36 -11.91
CA ARG A 257 5.41 0.19 -11.89
C ARG A 257 6.51 -0.81 -12.22
N HIS A 258 6.32 -2.10 -11.94
CA HIS A 258 7.32 -3.12 -12.27
C HIS A 258 7.30 -3.51 -13.75
N ASN A 259 6.21 -3.18 -14.46
CA ASN A 259 6.05 -3.44 -15.89
C ASN A 259 6.49 -2.26 -16.80
N HIS A 260 6.97 -1.16 -16.22
CA HIS A 260 7.41 0.06 -16.92
C HIS A 260 8.85 0.44 -16.58
#